data_AF-A0A3B5QBP5-F1
#
_entry.id   AF-A0A3B5QBP5-F1
#
_cell.length_a   1.000
_cell.length_b   1.000
_cell.length_c   1.000
_cell.angle_alpha   90.00
_cell.angle_beta   90.00
_cell.angle_gamma   90.00
#
_symmetry.space_group_name_H-M   'P 1'
#
loop_
_entity.id
_entity.type
_entity.pdbx_description
1 polymer ?
#
loop_
_entity_poly.entity_id
_entity_poly.type
_entity_poly.pdbx_seq_one_letter_code
_entity_poly.pdbx_strand_id
1 'polypeptide(L)'
;MGMRCLELVLLLWVPGLLQAQGPQPCSTPSLDAGFLLPVQESYPHGTKISYSCNDGYKAEGRGWWGTSTCFNGLWFGIPVCISKCFLYPLKRFSSNTFITLVRFLIFLCFFEMETGTFDILLKRLMCLIFFFTVYPPTCHEPPRISNAAIINQDFQDVFTQDTEVVYQCKDGYTTKEGATKKSVFCRAGVWTDVPTCGRWRTFRHIQNLLIFCFFKVPAASACVLDLQRLDIGATSQISIKDGETKEIDCTLWQDYSMFARCSNGRIEATKCE
;
A
#
# COMPACT_ATOMS: atom_id res chain seq x y z
N MET A 1 -12.50 65.96 52.58
CA MET A 1 -11.14 65.38 52.62
C MET A 1 -11.21 63.97 53.22
N GLY A 2 -10.61 62.97 52.55
CA GLY A 2 -10.17 61.67 53.09
C GLY A 2 -11.27 60.69 53.49
N MET A 3 -11.58 59.61 52.74
CA MET A 3 -10.75 58.46 52.36
C MET A 3 -10.10 57.76 53.56
N ARG A 4 -10.57 56.55 53.88
CA ARG A 4 -9.74 55.35 54.15
C ARG A 4 -10.63 54.12 54.26
N CYS A 5 -10.67 53.39 53.15
CA CYS A 5 -11.11 52.00 53.06
C CYS A 5 -10.28 51.16 54.03
N LEU A 6 -10.95 50.40 54.90
CA LEU A 6 -10.32 49.33 55.66
C LEU A 6 -10.48 48.06 54.82
N GLU A 7 -9.37 47.68 54.19
CA GLU A 7 -9.15 46.52 53.35
C GLU A 7 -9.60 45.22 54.04
N LEU A 8 -10.79 44.74 53.72
CA LEU A 8 -11.13 43.33 53.86
C LEU A 8 -10.46 42.60 52.68
N VAL A 9 -9.26 42.08 52.93
CA VAL A 9 -8.61 41.12 52.02
C VAL A 9 -9.46 39.84 52.03
N LEU A 10 -10.49 39.82 51.19
CA LEU A 10 -11.17 38.60 50.79
C LEU A 10 -10.14 37.77 50.04
N LEU A 11 -9.58 36.78 50.74
CA LEU A 11 -8.89 35.65 50.14
C LEU A 11 -9.90 34.94 49.23
N LEU A 12 -10.01 35.44 47.99
CA LEU A 12 -10.59 34.70 46.88
C LEU A 12 -9.73 33.47 46.70
N TRP A 13 -10.14 32.39 47.36
CA TRP A 13 -9.70 31.05 47.06
C TRP A 13 -10.23 30.77 45.66
N VAL A 14 -9.47 31.16 44.64
CA VAL A 14 -9.69 30.67 43.28
C VAL A 14 -9.43 29.18 43.38
N PRO A 15 -10.44 28.30 43.27
CA PRO A 15 -10.16 26.90 43.06
C PRO A 15 -9.49 26.89 41.70
N GLY A 16 -8.16 26.79 41.71
CA GLY A 16 -7.41 26.57 40.49
C GLY A 16 -8.05 25.37 39.82
N LEU A 17 -8.60 25.58 38.62
CA LEU A 17 -8.87 24.48 37.72
C LEU A 17 -7.53 23.79 37.53
N LEU A 18 -7.30 22.73 38.31
CA LEU A 18 -6.45 21.63 37.89
C LEU A 18 -7.16 21.07 36.66
N GLN A 19 -6.93 21.69 35.51
CA GLN A 19 -7.10 21.03 34.24
C GLN A 19 -6.12 19.88 34.29
N ALA A 20 -6.61 18.71 34.71
CA ALA A 20 -6.04 17.45 34.33
C ALA A 20 -6.13 17.43 32.80
N GLN A 21 -5.13 18.02 32.14
CA GLN A 21 -5.03 17.95 30.69
C GLN A 21 -4.71 16.49 30.41
N GLY A 22 -5.77 15.74 30.11
CA GLY A 22 -5.64 14.39 29.61
C GLY A 22 -4.72 14.38 28.37
N PRO A 23 -4.24 13.19 27.98
CA PRO A 23 -3.37 13.04 26.83
C PRO A 23 -3.93 13.78 25.61
N GLN A 24 -3.14 14.69 25.03
CA GLN A 24 -3.60 15.51 23.91
C GLN A 24 -3.76 14.66 22.63
N PRO A 25 -4.85 14.84 21.85
CA PRO A 25 -5.02 14.17 20.57
C PRO A 25 -4.06 14.78 19.52
N CYS A 26 -3.68 13.98 18.51
CA CYS A 26 -2.88 14.43 17.38
C CYS A 26 -3.77 14.86 16.21
N SER A 27 -3.42 15.96 15.56
CA SER A 27 -4.05 16.37 14.29
C SER A 27 -3.56 15.49 13.14
N THR A 28 -4.33 15.40 12.05
CA THR A 28 -3.90 14.66 10.85
C THR A 28 -2.54 15.13 10.31
N PRO A 29 -1.57 14.23 10.08
CA PRO A 29 -0.28 14.62 9.51
C PRO A 29 -0.41 14.91 8.01
N SER A 30 0.37 15.88 7.51
CA SER A 30 0.41 16.24 6.09
C SER A 30 1.41 15.36 5.34
N LEU A 31 0.94 14.69 4.27
CA LEU A 31 1.74 13.85 3.38
C LEU A 31 1.68 14.43 1.96
N ASP A 32 2.73 15.11 1.50
CA ASP A 32 2.74 15.78 0.18
C ASP A 32 2.71 14.78 -1.00
N ALA A 33 3.14 13.54 -0.77
CA ALA A 33 3.18 12.47 -1.77
C ALA A 33 2.87 11.11 -1.14
N GLY A 34 1.75 11.02 -0.43
CA GLY A 34 1.28 9.78 0.18
C GLY A 34 -0.13 9.89 0.73
N PHE A 35 -0.55 8.86 1.45
CA PHE A 35 -1.78 8.86 2.22
C PHE A 35 -1.61 7.98 3.46
N LEU A 36 -2.56 8.11 4.38
CA LEU A 36 -2.59 7.37 5.64
C LEU A 36 -3.93 6.68 5.83
N LEU A 37 -3.94 5.66 6.69
CA LEU A 37 -5.11 4.91 7.11
C LEU A 37 -5.06 4.65 8.63
N PRO A 38 -6.20 4.69 9.34
CA PRO A 38 -7.50 5.19 8.88
C PRO A 38 -7.47 6.71 8.66
N VAL A 39 -8.27 7.23 7.73
CA VAL A 39 -8.39 8.68 7.50
C VAL A 39 -9.31 9.28 8.56
N GLN A 40 -8.76 10.14 9.42
CA GLN A 40 -9.49 10.90 10.43
C GLN A 40 -8.91 12.32 10.56
N GLU A 41 -9.73 13.26 11.04
CA GLU A 41 -9.30 14.65 11.28
C GLU A 41 -8.45 14.80 12.54
N SER A 42 -8.73 13.98 13.57
CA SER A 42 -7.98 13.93 14.83
C SER A 42 -7.87 12.52 15.36
N TYR A 43 -6.76 12.22 16.05
CA TYR A 43 -6.42 10.89 16.55
C TYR A 43 -6.17 10.95 18.06
N PRO A 44 -6.85 10.12 18.87
CA PRO A 44 -6.57 10.00 20.29
C PRO A 44 -5.12 9.60 20.56
N HIS A 45 -4.60 9.97 21.73
CA HIS A 45 -3.31 9.47 22.21
C HIS A 45 -3.24 7.93 22.15
N GLY A 46 -2.11 7.40 21.70
CA GLY A 46 -1.87 5.96 21.55
C GLY A 46 -2.38 5.39 20.21
N THR A 47 -3.02 6.21 19.37
CA THR A 47 -3.49 5.73 18.06
C THR A 47 -2.33 5.46 17.12
N LYS A 48 -2.35 4.30 16.48
CA LYS A 48 -1.39 3.90 15.45
C LYS A 48 -2.02 3.97 14.07
N ILE A 49 -1.39 4.72 13.19
CA ILE A 49 -1.79 4.87 11.79
C ILE A 49 -0.78 4.18 10.88
N SER A 50 -1.24 3.77 9.71
CA SER A 50 -0.38 3.23 8.65
C SER A 50 -0.33 4.22 7.50
N TYR A 51 0.86 4.52 7.00
CA TYR A 51 1.06 5.41 5.86
C TYR A 51 1.63 4.65 4.67
N SER A 52 1.29 5.12 3.48
CA SER A 52 1.88 4.68 2.21
C SER A 52 2.25 5.89 1.39
N CYS A 53 3.49 5.91 0.88
CA CYS A 53 3.91 6.92 -0.07
C CYS A 53 3.26 6.71 -1.45
N ASN A 54 3.46 7.63 -2.38
CA ASN A 54 3.07 7.51 -3.78
C ASN A 54 4.21 6.93 -4.63
N ASP A 55 3.92 6.60 -5.88
CA ASP A 55 4.88 5.98 -6.78
C ASP A 55 6.08 6.90 -6.99
N GLY A 56 7.29 6.36 -6.79
CA GLY A 56 8.52 7.16 -6.82
C GLY A 56 8.90 7.84 -5.50
N TYR A 57 8.19 7.61 -4.40
CA TYR A 57 8.50 8.16 -3.08
C TYR A 57 8.72 7.09 -2.01
N LYS A 58 9.56 7.38 -1.01
CA LYS A 58 9.83 6.52 0.15
C LYS A 58 10.02 7.35 1.41
N ALA A 59 9.81 6.75 2.58
CA ALA A 59 10.15 7.39 3.84
C ALA A 59 11.67 7.37 4.06
N GLU A 60 12.23 8.41 4.69
CA GLU A 60 13.66 8.47 4.98
C GLU A 60 14.12 7.28 5.82
N GLY A 61 15.13 6.54 5.35
CA GLY A 61 15.65 5.36 6.04
C GLY A 61 14.68 4.17 6.16
N ARG A 62 13.51 4.22 5.52
CA ARG A 62 12.49 3.16 5.52
C ARG A 62 11.96 2.90 4.11
N GLY A 63 11.01 1.97 4.04
CA GLY A 63 10.34 1.56 2.83
C GLY A 63 9.35 2.57 2.24
N TRP A 64 8.54 2.08 1.30
CA TRP A 64 7.43 2.83 0.70
C TRP A 64 6.20 2.94 1.62
N TRP A 65 6.19 2.22 2.75
CA TRP A 65 5.14 2.19 3.76
C TRP A 65 5.72 2.18 5.17
N GLY A 66 4.87 2.39 6.16
CA GLY A 66 5.22 2.20 7.56
C GLY A 66 4.10 2.63 8.50
N THR A 67 4.42 2.66 9.79
CA THR A 67 3.48 3.06 10.85
C THR A 67 3.97 4.31 11.58
N SER A 68 3.00 5.07 12.07
CA SER A 68 3.22 6.22 12.94
C SER A 68 2.28 6.15 14.14
N THR A 69 2.76 6.54 15.31
CA THR A 69 2.02 6.46 16.57
C THR A 69 1.83 7.85 17.14
N CYS A 70 0.59 8.20 17.47
CA CYS A 70 0.25 9.44 18.15
C CYS A 70 0.60 9.32 19.64
N PHE A 71 1.38 10.26 20.15
CA PHE A 71 1.72 10.35 21.56
C PHE A 71 1.70 11.82 22.01
N ASN A 72 0.68 12.18 22.80
CA ASN A 72 0.50 13.51 23.39
C ASN A 72 0.59 14.65 22.37
N GLY A 73 -0.21 14.56 21.29
CA GLY A 73 -0.24 15.56 20.22
C GLY A 73 0.93 15.49 19.22
N LEU A 74 1.89 14.58 19.43
CA LEU A 74 3.06 14.40 18.56
C LEU A 74 3.03 13.06 17.83
N TRP A 75 3.42 13.05 16.56
CA TRP A 75 3.55 11.83 15.76
C TRP A 75 4.95 11.24 15.87
N PHE A 76 5.04 9.97 16.24
CA PHE A 76 6.28 9.20 16.32
C PHE A 76 6.37 8.21 15.17
N GLY A 77 7.45 8.29 14.39
CA GLY A 77 7.62 7.55 13.14
C GLY A 77 7.43 8.46 11.93
N ILE A 78 8.42 8.44 11.02
CA ILE A 78 8.59 9.34 9.87
C ILE A 78 7.39 9.26 8.91
N PRO A 79 6.57 10.33 8.78
CA PRO A 79 5.44 10.42 7.87
C PRO A 79 5.74 11.39 6.72
N VAL A 80 6.99 11.46 6.25
CA VAL A 80 7.36 12.32 5.12
C VAL A 80 7.83 11.44 3.98
N CYS A 81 7.18 11.58 2.84
CA CYS A 81 7.50 10.86 1.63
C CYS A 81 8.48 11.70 0.80
N ILE A 82 9.71 11.22 0.68
CA ILE A 82 10.78 11.88 -0.08
C ILE A 82 10.85 11.23 -1.45
N SER A 83 10.99 12.04 -2.51
CA SER A 83 11.11 11.53 -3.87
C SER A 83 12.42 10.74 -4.03
N LYS A 84 12.42 9.76 -4.94
CA LYS A 84 13.63 9.00 -5.30
C LYS A 84 14.76 9.88 -5.88
N CYS A 85 14.52 11.15 -6.18
CA CYS A 85 15.54 12.11 -6.66
C CYS A 85 16.37 12.75 -5.53
N PHE A 86 16.71 11.97 -4.51
CA PHE A 86 17.92 12.19 -3.73
C PHE A 86 18.72 10.89 -3.73
N LEU A 87 19.68 10.80 -4.66
CA LEU A 87 20.76 9.82 -4.60
C LEU A 87 21.64 10.19 -3.39
N TYR A 88 21.28 9.72 -2.19
CA TYR A 88 22.29 9.54 -1.15
C TYR A 88 22.95 8.17 -1.33
N PRO A 89 24.28 8.10 -1.17
CA PRO A 89 25.04 6.89 -1.43
C PRO A 89 24.52 5.76 -0.55
N LEU A 90 24.48 4.56 -1.09
CA LEU A 90 24.22 3.32 -0.35
C LEU A 90 25.02 3.33 0.96
N LYS A 91 24.38 3.64 2.09
CA LYS A 91 24.93 3.32 3.41
C LYS A 91 24.77 1.82 3.58
N ARG A 92 25.75 1.11 3.04
CA ARG A 92 26.06 -0.27 3.33
C ARG A 92 26.31 -0.37 4.84
N PHE A 93 25.34 -0.87 5.61
CA PHE A 93 25.59 -1.26 6.99
C PHE A 93 26.38 -2.56 6.96
N SER A 94 27.69 -2.45 6.76
CA SER A 94 28.65 -3.55 6.83
C SER A 94 29.32 -3.51 8.19
N SER A 95 28.67 -4.05 9.22
CA SER A 95 29.39 -4.40 10.45
C SER A 95 30.20 -5.66 10.18
N ASN A 96 31.51 -5.48 9.97
CA ASN A 96 32.47 -6.45 9.44
C ASN A 96 32.99 -7.47 10.47
N THR A 97 32.11 -8.02 11.29
CA THR A 97 32.44 -9.17 12.16
C THR A 97 31.61 -10.40 11.80
N PHE A 98 30.36 -10.19 11.39
CA PHE A 98 29.44 -11.27 10.98
C PHE A 98 29.78 -11.86 9.61
N ILE A 99 30.15 -11.01 8.63
CA ILE A 99 30.50 -11.46 7.27
C ILE A 99 31.78 -12.32 7.27
N THR A 100 32.72 -12.04 8.17
CA THR A 100 33.98 -12.79 8.30
C THR A 100 33.73 -14.19 8.87
N LEU A 101 32.85 -14.32 9.88
CA LEU A 101 32.37 -15.60 10.41
C LEU A 101 31.56 -16.39 9.38
N VAL A 102 30.68 -15.72 8.63
CA VAL A 102 29.88 -16.33 7.56
C VAL A 102 30.77 -16.81 6.41
N ARG A 103 31.78 -16.04 6.00
CA ARG A 103 32.78 -16.49 5.01
C ARG A 103 33.63 -17.64 5.54
N PHE A 104 33.93 -17.69 6.84
CA PHE A 104 34.66 -18.79 7.49
C PHE A 104 33.81 -20.07 7.58
N LEU A 105 32.50 -19.95 7.85
CA LEU A 105 31.57 -21.09 7.85
C LEU A 105 31.27 -21.61 6.43
N ILE A 106 31.16 -20.71 5.45
CA ILE A 106 31.12 -21.06 4.01
C ILE A 106 32.43 -21.76 3.60
N PHE A 107 33.58 -21.31 4.12
CA PHE A 107 34.90 -21.91 3.88
C PHE A 107 35.05 -23.29 4.55
N LEU A 108 34.49 -23.50 5.74
CA LEU A 108 34.43 -24.81 6.38
C LEU A 108 33.52 -25.79 5.64
N CYS A 109 32.45 -25.30 5.00
CA CYS A 109 31.64 -26.08 4.06
C CYS A 109 32.45 -26.51 2.82
N PHE A 110 33.47 -25.74 2.44
CA PHE A 110 34.44 -26.06 1.39
C PHE A 110 35.56 -27.01 1.84
N PHE A 111 35.91 -27.03 3.13
CA PHE A 111 37.14 -27.67 3.63
C PHE A 111 37.02 -29.14 4.06
N GLU A 112 35.82 -29.74 4.07
CA GLU A 112 35.72 -31.22 4.05
C GLU A 112 35.86 -31.80 2.63
N MET A 113 36.60 -31.11 1.75
CA MET A 113 37.09 -31.64 0.48
C MET A 113 38.57 -32.03 0.55
N GLU A 114 38.97 -32.83 1.54
CA GLU A 114 40.21 -33.63 1.43
C GLU A 114 40.06 -35.10 1.88
N THR A 115 39.00 -35.49 2.58
CA THR A 115 38.76 -36.90 2.92
C THR A 115 37.66 -37.47 2.01
N GLY A 116 38.10 -37.98 0.86
CA GLY A 116 37.26 -38.49 -0.23
C GLY A 116 36.46 -39.77 0.09
N THR A 117 35.46 -39.69 0.96
CA THR A 117 34.66 -40.87 1.36
C THR A 117 33.15 -40.77 1.11
N PHE A 118 32.63 -39.67 0.55
CA PHE A 118 31.19 -39.49 0.30
C PHE A 118 30.82 -39.09 -1.14
N ASP A 119 29.69 -39.65 -1.62
CA ASP A 119 29.08 -39.48 -2.96
C ASP A 119 28.68 -38.01 -3.25
N ILE A 120 28.91 -37.56 -4.49
CA ILE A 120 28.61 -36.20 -4.99
C ILE A 120 27.12 -35.85 -4.84
N LEU A 121 26.23 -36.84 -4.97
CA LEU A 121 24.79 -36.65 -4.84
C LEU A 121 24.41 -36.31 -3.38
N LEU A 122 25.03 -37.00 -2.42
CA LEU A 122 24.81 -36.78 -0.99
C LEU A 122 25.37 -35.41 -0.55
N LYS A 123 26.51 -34.99 -1.12
CA LYS A 123 27.08 -33.65 -0.89
C LYS A 123 26.17 -32.53 -1.40
N ARG A 124 25.60 -32.67 -2.60
CA ARG A 124 24.61 -31.70 -3.12
C ARG A 124 23.34 -31.67 -2.27
N LEU A 125 22.87 -32.83 -1.83
CA LEU A 125 21.71 -32.94 -0.96
C LEU A 125 21.95 -32.26 0.40
N MET A 126 23.12 -32.46 1.00
CA MET A 126 23.49 -31.83 2.28
C MET A 126 23.62 -30.31 2.17
N CYS A 127 24.20 -29.78 1.08
CA CYS A 127 24.22 -28.32 0.84
C CYS A 127 22.81 -27.74 0.67
N LEU A 128 21.92 -28.43 -0.05
CA LEU A 128 20.52 -28.01 -0.17
C LEU A 128 19.83 -28.03 1.19
N ILE A 129 19.99 -29.11 1.96
CA ILE A 129 19.43 -29.23 3.31
C ILE A 129 19.96 -28.10 4.20
N PHE A 130 21.26 -27.81 4.20
CA PHE A 130 21.85 -26.74 5.02
C PHE A 130 21.37 -25.34 4.58
N PHE A 131 21.20 -25.11 3.28
CA PHE A 131 20.64 -23.85 2.77
C PHE A 131 19.18 -23.65 3.26
N PHE A 132 18.34 -24.68 3.17
CA PHE A 132 16.93 -24.61 3.60
C PHE A 132 16.73 -24.62 5.12
N THR A 133 17.62 -25.23 5.90
CA THR A 133 17.51 -25.27 7.37
C THR A 133 18.13 -24.05 8.07
N VAL A 134 19.19 -23.46 7.48
CA VAL A 134 19.89 -22.29 8.05
C VAL A 134 19.37 -20.97 7.49
N TYR A 135 18.87 -20.96 6.26
CA TYR A 135 18.22 -19.81 5.63
C TYR A 135 16.80 -20.19 5.20
N PRO A 136 15.84 -20.21 6.14
CA PRO A 136 14.45 -20.42 5.77
C PRO A 136 14.02 -19.35 4.77
N PRO A 137 13.12 -19.68 3.82
CA PRO A 137 12.69 -18.73 2.81
C PRO A 137 11.95 -17.56 3.46
N THR A 138 12.51 -16.37 3.34
CA THR A 138 11.94 -15.12 3.85
C THR A 138 11.57 -14.19 2.70
N CYS A 139 10.54 -13.38 2.90
CA CYS A 139 10.16 -12.34 1.96
C CYS A 139 10.79 -11.01 2.37
N HIS A 140 11.22 -10.23 1.39
CA HIS A 140 11.65 -8.84 1.59
C HIS A 140 10.44 -7.90 1.67
N GLU A 141 10.71 -6.58 1.61
CA GLU A 141 9.71 -5.50 1.51
C GLU A 141 8.51 -5.91 0.62
N PRO A 142 7.27 -5.87 1.15
CA PRO A 142 6.07 -6.21 0.39
C PRO A 142 5.91 -5.39 -0.89
N PRO A 143 5.26 -5.93 -1.94
CA PRO A 143 5.06 -5.21 -3.19
C PRO A 143 4.20 -3.97 -2.97
N ARG A 144 4.61 -2.87 -3.58
CA ARG A 144 3.87 -1.61 -3.51
C ARG A 144 2.62 -1.68 -4.40
N ILE A 145 1.51 -1.16 -3.89
CA ILE A 145 0.23 -1.14 -4.60
C ILE A 145 -0.30 0.29 -4.58
N SER A 146 -0.51 0.85 -5.78
CA SER A 146 -1.05 2.21 -5.91
C SER A 146 -2.45 2.27 -5.28
N ASN A 147 -2.70 3.31 -4.49
CA ASN A 147 -3.94 3.48 -3.72
C ASN A 147 -4.23 2.35 -2.71
N ALA A 148 -3.21 1.66 -2.16
CA ALA A 148 -3.38 0.75 -1.03
C ALA A 148 -2.27 0.92 0.02
N ALA A 149 -2.60 0.73 1.29
CA ALA A 149 -1.62 0.72 2.38
C ALA A 149 -1.77 -0.56 3.21
N ILE A 150 -0.66 -1.03 3.78
CA ILE A 150 -0.66 -2.17 4.69
C ILE A 150 -1.14 -1.69 6.05
N ILE A 151 -2.09 -2.40 6.65
CA ILE A 151 -2.68 -2.04 7.95
C ILE A 151 -2.32 -3.08 9.02
N ASN A 152 -2.45 -2.67 10.29
CA ASN A 152 -2.28 -3.52 11.47
C ASN A 152 -0.92 -4.25 11.53
N GLN A 153 0.11 -3.72 10.86
CA GLN A 153 1.43 -4.32 10.79
C GLN A 153 2.50 -3.29 11.08
N ASP A 154 3.51 -3.64 11.88
CA ASP A 154 4.69 -2.79 12.08
C ASP A 154 5.68 -2.93 10.91
N PHE A 155 6.36 -1.82 10.61
CA PHE A 155 7.37 -1.80 9.56
C PHE A 155 8.47 -2.83 9.83
N GLN A 156 8.72 -3.69 8.84
CA GLN A 156 9.75 -4.73 8.85
C GLN A 156 10.39 -4.82 7.46
N ASP A 157 11.70 -5.06 7.42
CA ASP A 157 12.44 -5.23 6.16
C ASP A 157 12.45 -6.69 5.67
N VAL A 158 12.15 -7.63 6.56
CA VAL A 158 12.20 -9.09 6.31
C VAL A 158 11.01 -9.77 7.01
N PHE A 159 10.33 -10.66 6.29
CA PHE A 159 9.14 -11.39 6.72
C PHE A 159 9.40 -12.90 6.66
N THR A 160 9.01 -13.63 7.71
CA THR A 160 9.14 -15.09 7.76
C THR A 160 8.09 -15.78 6.89
N GLN A 161 8.33 -17.05 6.59
CA GLN A 161 7.35 -17.89 5.89
C GLN A 161 5.98 -17.88 6.61
N ASP A 162 4.92 -17.88 5.81
CA ASP A 162 3.51 -17.84 6.20
C ASP A 162 3.05 -16.56 6.91
N THR A 163 3.89 -15.51 6.94
CA THR A 163 3.47 -14.21 7.44
C THR A 163 2.36 -13.62 6.55
N GLU A 164 1.29 -13.14 7.19
CA GLU A 164 0.18 -12.45 6.55
C GLU A 164 0.36 -10.94 6.66
N VAL A 165 0.17 -10.22 5.55
CA VAL A 165 0.02 -8.77 5.51
C VAL A 165 -1.31 -8.41 4.89
N VAL A 166 -2.04 -7.48 5.51
CA VAL A 166 -3.35 -7.05 5.05
C VAL A 166 -3.22 -5.71 4.35
N TYR A 167 -3.52 -5.69 3.06
CA TYR A 167 -3.65 -4.45 2.30
C TYR A 167 -5.06 -3.90 2.44
N GLN A 168 -5.16 -2.61 2.69
CA GLN A 168 -6.41 -1.85 2.62
C GLN A 168 -6.31 -0.81 1.50
N CYS A 169 -7.27 -0.83 0.59
CA CYS A 169 -7.38 0.20 -0.43
C CYS A 169 -7.71 1.55 0.22
N LYS A 170 -7.19 2.62 -0.37
CA LYS A 170 -7.53 4.01 -0.03
C LYS A 170 -9.04 4.21 -0.13
N ASP A 171 -9.60 5.07 0.70
CA ASP A 171 -11.03 5.35 0.69
C ASP A 171 -11.53 5.76 -0.71
N GLY A 172 -12.60 5.10 -1.16
CA GLY A 172 -13.15 5.25 -2.51
C GLY A 172 -12.52 4.35 -3.58
N TYR A 173 -11.52 3.53 -3.23
CA TYR A 173 -10.95 2.49 -4.08
C TYR A 173 -11.34 1.11 -3.58
N THR A 174 -11.51 0.15 -4.49
CA THR A 174 -11.77 -1.26 -4.15
C THR A 174 -10.98 -2.19 -5.06
N THR A 175 -10.82 -3.45 -4.64
CA THR A 175 -10.19 -4.49 -5.44
C THR A 175 -11.05 -4.86 -6.64
N LYS A 176 -10.51 -5.68 -7.56
CA LYS A 176 -11.27 -6.23 -8.69
C LYS A 176 -12.51 -7.01 -8.25
N GLU A 177 -12.47 -7.63 -7.06
CA GLU A 177 -13.59 -8.34 -6.46
C GLU A 177 -14.56 -7.43 -5.68
N GLY A 178 -14.32 -6.11 -5.66
CA GLY A 178 -15.14 -5.14 -4.93
C GLY A 178 -14.86 -5.08 -3.42
N ALA A 179 -13.80 -5.73 -2.93
CA ALA A 179 -13.40 -5.68 -1.54
C ALA A 179 -12.57 -4.41 -1.24
N THR A 180 -12.61 -3.92 0.00
CA THR A 180 -11.75 -2.82 0.46
C THR A 180 -10.43 -3.30 1.05
N LYS A 181 -10.33 -4.58 1.38
CA LYS A 181 -9.16 -5.21 1.99
C LYS A 181 -8.85 -6.56 1.34
N LYS A 182 -7.57 -6.93 1.27
CA LYS A 182 -7.11 -8.25 0.82
C LYS A 182 -5.86 -8.66 1.58
N SER A 183 -5.82 -9.92 2.01
CA SER A 183 -4.66 -10.53 2.66
C SER A 183 -3.67 -11.08 1.63
N VAL A 184 -2.39 -10.93 1.92
CA VAL A 184 -1.27 -11.43 1.12
C VAL A 184 -0.33 -12.19 2.05
N PHE A 185 0.17 -13.34 1.62
CA PHE A 185 1.00 -14.22 2.43
C PHE A 185 2.41 -14.32 1.85
N CYS A 186 3.42 -14.44 2.72
CA CYS A 186 4.77 -14.80 2.32
C CYS A 186 4.88 -16.33 2.18
N ARG A 187 5.09 -16.85 0.97
CA ARG A 187 5.24 -18.29 0.72
C ARG A 187 6.51 -18.57 -0.08
N ALA A 188 7.38 -19.40 0.48
CA ALA A 188 8.63 -19.79 -0.14
C ALA A 188 9.47 -18.58 -0.65
N GLY A 189 9.48 -17.49 0.12
CA GLY A 189 10.24 -16.27 -0.19
C GLY A 189 9.58 -15.35 -1.23
N VAL A 190 8.36 -15.67 -1.66
CA VAL A 190 7.58 -14.90 -2.63
C VAL A 190 6.23 -14.51 -2.02
N TRP A 191 5.80 -13.27 -2.26
CA TRP A 191 4.47 -12.82 -1.88
C TRP A 191 3.40 -13.43 -2.79
N THR A 192 2.28 -13.88 -2.21
CA THR A 192 1.14 -14.38 -2.98
C THR A 192 0.45 -13.27 -3.78
N ASP A 193 -0.59 -13.62 -4.55
CA ASP A 193 -1.36 -12.69 -5.37
C ASP A 193 -1.79 -11.41 -4.63
N VAL A 194 -1.27 -10.27 -5.11
CA VAL A 194 -1.49 -8.94 -4.54
C VAL A 194 -2.74 -8.27 -5.11
N PRO A 195 -3.47 -7.44 -4.34
CA PRO A 195 -4.62 -6.71 -4.87
C PRO A 195 -4.25 -5.65 -5.91
N THR A 196 -5.18 -5.36 -6.80
CA THR A 196 -5.17 -4.12 -7.61
C THR A 196 -6.31 -3.23 -7.12
N CYS A 197 -5.99 -2.08 -6.52
CA CYS A 197 -6.99 -1.13 -6.03
C CYS A 197 -7.34 -0.11 -7.14
N GLY A 198 -8.56 -0.17 -7.64
CA GLY A 198 -9.09 0.73 -8.67
C GLY A 198 -10.25 1.58 -8.15
N ARG A 199 -10.44 2.76 -8.75
CA ARG A 199 -11.63 3.59 -8.50
C ARG A 199 -12.71 3.24 -9.50
N TRP A 200 -13.50 2.22 -9.17
CA TRP A 200 -14.63 1.80 -9.98
C TRP A 200 -15.80 2.75 -9.75
N ARG A 201 -16.29 3.42 -10.80
CA ARG A 201 -17.53 4.19 -10.73
C ARG A 201 -18.69 3.28 -11.08
N THR A 202 -19.47 2.86 -10.10
CA THR A 202 -20.83 2.36 -10.38
C THR A 202 -21.64 3.53 -10.91
N PHE A 203 -22.19 3.46 -12.12
CA PHE A 203 -23.24 4.38 -12.56
C PHE A 203 -24.46 4.17 -11.66
N ARG A 204 -24.55 4.95 -10.59
CA ARG A 204 -25.71 4.97 -9.70
C ARG A 204 -26.85 5.60 -10.51
N HIS A 205 -27.89 4.80 -10.72
CA HIS A 205 -29.16 5.15 -11.33
C HIS A 205 -29.59 6.58 -10.94
N ILE A 206 -29.67 7.51 -11.89
CA ILE A 206 -30.49 8.71 -11.73
C ILE A 206 -31.94 8.19 -11.74
N GLN A 207 -32.56 8.03 -10.58
CA GLN A 207 -34.00 7.87 -10.54
C GLN A 207 -34.63 9.26 -10.64
N ASN A 208 -35.59 9.37 -11.57
CA ASN A 208 -36.46 10.50 -11.89
C ASN A 208 -35.97 11.47 -12.99
N LEU A 209 -36.18 11.09 -14.25
CA LEU A 209 -37.34 11.59 -15.02
C LEU A 209 -37.55 10.70 -16.27
N LEU A 210 -38.70 10.02 -16.29
CA LEU A 210 -39.48 9.50 -17.41
C LEU A 210 -38.77 9.33 -18.78
N ILE A 211 -38.57 8.08 -19.22
CA ILE A 211 -38.98 7.52 -20.53
C ILE A 211 -38.76 6.00 -20.48
N PHE A 212 -39.85 5.25 -20.65
CA PHE A 212 -39.84 3.80 -20.81
C PHE A 212 -39.24 3.43 -22.18
N CYS A 213 -38.36 2.44 -22.20
CA CYS A 213 -38.32 1.45 -23.28
C CYS A 213 -37.86 0.11 -22.70
N PHE A 214 -38.83 -0.75 -22.43
CA PHE A 214 -38.58 -2.19 -22.36
C PHE A 214 -38.16 -2.65 -23.75
N PHE A 215 -36.88 -2.93 -23.95
CA PHE A 215 -36.47 -3.92 -24.95
C PHE A 215 -35.90 -5.12 -24.23
N LYS A 216 -36.64 -6.22 -24.33
CA LYS A 216 -36.16 -7.56 -24.05
C LYS A 216 -35.08 -7.84 -25.10
N VAL A 217 -33.80 -7.81 -24.72
CA VAL A 217 -32.70 -8.12 -25.65
C VAL A 217 -32.34 -9.61 -25.53
N PRO A 218 -32.22 -10.36 -26.66
CA PRO A 218 -31.96 -11.80 -26.65
C PRO A 218 -30.49 -12.13 -26.43
N ALA A 219 -30.26 -13.41 -26.14
CA ALA A 219 -28.98 -14.03 -25.90
C ALA A 219 -27.92 -13.72 -26.99
N ALA A 220 -26.68 -13.50 -26.53
CA ALA A 220 -25.46 -13.18 -27.27
C ALA A 220 -25.27 -11.71 -27.69
N SER A 221 -25.11 -10.80 -26.72
CA SER A 221 -24.81 -9.39 -26.97
C SER A 221 -23.30 -9.11 -26.95
N ALA A 222 -22.64 -9.23 -28.10
CA ALA A 222 -21.35 -8.55 -28.29
C ALA A 222 -21.58 -7.04 -28.29
N CYS A 223 -20.71 -6.28 -27.64
CA CYS A 223 -20.78 -4.83 -27.62
C CYS A 223 -19.93 -4.24 -28.74
N VAL A 224 -20.44 -3.19 -29.39
CA VAL A 224 -19.71 -2.46 -30.44
C VAL A 224 -19.32 -1.09 -29.90
N LEU A 225 -18.02 -0.89 -29.66
CA LEU A 225 -17.46 0.38 -29.22
C LEU A 225 -17.15 1.26 -30.43
N ASP A 226 -17.85 2.38 -30.52
CA ASP A 226 -17.57 3.41 -31.52
C ASP A 226 -16.55 4.41 -30.97
N LEU A 227 -15.31 4.30 -31.46
CA LEU A 227 -14.20 5.17 -31.06
C LEU A 227 -14.36 6.62 -31.53
N GLN A 228 -15.27 6.90 -32.48
CA GLN A 228 -15.54 8.28 -32.94
C GLN A 228 -16.19 9.15 -31.85
N ARG A 229 -16.89 8.54 -30.88
CA ARG A 229 -17.50 9.27 -29.74
C ARG A 229 -16.52 9.59 -28.62
N LEU A 230 -15.29 9.08 -28.71
CA LEU A 230 -14.26 9.25 -27.69
C LEU A 230 -13.19 10.26 -28.10
N ASP A 231 -13.36 10.94 -29.25
CA ASP A 231 -12.38 11.89 -29.80
C ASP A 231 -10.99 11.25 -29.95
N ILE A 232 -10.93 9.96 -30.29
CA ILE A 232 -9.70 9.21 -30.56
C ILE A 232 -9.67 9.03 -32.07
N GLY A 233 -8.69 9.59 -32.77
CA GLY A 233 -8.64 9.70 -34.24
C GLY A 233 -8.50 8.39 -35.02
N ALA A 234 -9.16 7.31 -34.62
CA ALA A 234 -9.17 6.02 -35.30
C ALA A 234 -10.57 5.70 -35.86
N THR A 235 -10.63 5.39 -37.16
CA THR A 235 -11.81 4.80 -37.81
C THR A 235 -11.72 3.29 -37.68
N SER A 236 -12.28 2.73 -36.61
CA SER A 236 -12.64 1.30 -36.55
C SER A 236 -13.54 1.07 -35.33
N GLN A 237 -14.80 0.72 -35.56
CA GLN A 237 -15.66 0.18 -34.50
C GLN A 237 -15.04 -1.12 -33.99
N ILE A 238 -14.85 -1.25 -32.68
CA ILE A 238 -14.26 -2.45 -32.07
C ILE A 238 -15.38 -3.29 -31.47
N SER A 239 -15.47 -4.55 -31.89
CA SER A 239 -16.37 -5.53 -31.28
C SER A 239 -15.69 -6.21 -30.09
N ILE A 240 -16.40 -6.22 -28.95
CA ILE A 240 -15.96 -6.81 -27.68
C ILE A 240 -17.03 -7.83 -27.27
N LYS A 241 -16.65 -9.09 -27.06
CA LYS A 241 -17.60 -10.12 -26.64
C LYS A 241 -18.03 -9.90 -25.19
N ASP A 242 -19.21 -10.39 -24.83
CA ASP A 242 -19.71 -10.28 -23.46
C ASP A 242 -18.78 -11.01 -22.47
N GLY A 243 -18.36 -10.33 -21.41
CA GLY A 243 -17.35 -10.79 -20.45
C GLY A 243 -15.90 -10.57 -20.90
N GLU A 244 -15.66 -10.08 -22.11
CA GLU A 244 -14.33 -9.77 -22.64
C GLU A 244 -13.92 -8.33 -22.28
N THR A 245 -12.64 -8.14 -21.97
CA THR A 245 -12.02 -6.82 -21.78
C THR A 245 -10.91 -6.66 -22.79
N LYS A 246 -10.92 -5.58 -23.56
CA LYS A 246 -9.88 -5.26 -24.55
C LYS A 246 -9.14 -3.99 -24.15
N GLU A 247 -7.83 -4.04 -24.32
CA GLU A 247 -6.96 -2.88 -24.29
C GLU A 247 -6.97 -2.23 -25.68
N ILE A 248 -7.07 -0.90 -25.71
CA ILE A 248 -7.19 -0.09 -26.91
C ILE A 248 -6.16 1.03 -26.80
N ASP A 249 -5.23 1.06 -27.76
CA ASP A 249 -4.20 2.10 -27.82
C ASP A 249 -4.80 3.44 -28.27
N CYS A 250 -4.50 4.50 -27.54
CA CYS A 250 -5.02 5.82 -27.82
C CYS A 250 -4.13 6.54 -28.85
N THR A 251 -4.59 6.63 -30.10
CA THR A 251 -3.76 7.12 -31.22
C THR A 251 -3.34 8.60 -31.14
N LEU A 252 -3.96 9.39 -30.25
CA LEU A 252 -3.63 10.81 -30.04
C LEU A 252 -2.45 11.05 -29.10
N TRP A 253 -2.07 10.06 -28.27
CA TRP A 253 -1.01 10.18 -27.28
C TRP A 253 -0.13 8.93 -27.33
N GLN A 254 1.14 9.08 -27.69
CA GLN A 254 2.07 7.94 -27.70
C GLN A 254 2.22 7.38 -26.29
N ASP A 255 2.06 6.06 -26.15
CA ASP A 255 2.13 5.25 -24.92
C ASP A 255 0.92 5.31 -23.97
N TYR A 256 -0.24 5.83 -24.42
CA TYR A 256 -1.47 5.84 -23.62
C TYR A 256 -2.43 4.74 -24.09
N SER A 257 -2.98 3.96 -23.16
CA SER A 257 -3.97 2.91 -23.46
C SER A 257 -5.23 3.07 -22.62
N MET A 258 -6.35 2.57 -23.14
CA MET A 258 -7.62 2.51 -22.44
C MET A 258 -8.18 1.10 -22.48
N PHE A 259 -8.92 0.72 -21.44
CA PHE A 259 -9.55 -0.58 -21.34
C PHE A 259 -11.06 -0.44 -21.57
N ALA A 260 -11.61 -1.30 -22.42
CA ALA A 260 -13.05 -1.39 -22.65
C ALA A 260 -13.54 -2.82 -22.36
N ARG A 261 -14.59 -2.93 -21.55
CA ARG A 261 -15.25 -4.20 -21.19
C ARG A 261 -16.69 -4.20 -21.66
N CYS A 262 -17.13 -5.33 -22.20
CA CYS A 262 -18.54 -5.58 -22.50
C CYS A 262 -19.14 -6.48 -21.42
N SER A 263 -20.23 -6.04 -20.78
CA SER A 263 -20.96 -6.82 -19.78
C SER A 263 -22.47 -6.70 -20.00
N ASN A 264 -23.14 -7.81 -20.27
CA ASN A 264 -24.55 -7.89 -20.68
C ASN A 264 -24.93 -6.87 -21.78
N GLY A 265 -24.08 -6.71 -22.80
CA GLY A 265 -24.33 -5.79 -23.92
C GLY A 265 -24.10 -4.30 -23.59
N ARG A 266 -23.55 -4.00 -22.41
CA ARG A 266 -23.15 -2.66 -21.99
C ARG A 266 -21.63 -2.50 -22.05
N ILE A 267 -21.16 -1.38 -22.60
CA ILE A 267 -19.73 -1.05 -22.65
C ILE A 267 -19.34 -0.18 -21.47
N GLU A 268 -18.30 -0.58 -20.77
CA GLU A 268 -17.61 0.19 -19.75
C GLU A 268 -16.19 0.45 -20.22
N ALA A 269 -15.75 1.71 -20.27
CA ALA A 269 -14.44 2.09 -20.76
C ALA A 269 -13.71 3.05 -19.81
N THR A 270 -12.39 2.89 -19.69
CA THR A 270 -11.52 3.85 -18.99
C THR A 270 -11.16 5.02 -19.90
N LYS A 271 -10.59 6.09 -19.33
CA LYS A 271 -9.97 7.14 -20.14
C LYS A 271 -8.59 6.68 -20.61
N CYS A 272 -8.07 7.32 -21.66
CA CYS A 272 -6.67 7.22 -22.05
C CYS A 272 -5.82 7.84 -20.94
N GLU A 273 -4.99 7.01 -20.30
CA GLU A 273 -4.01 7.40 -19.27
C GLU A 273 -2.66 6.73 -19.54
#